data_AF-A0A9E4XFU4-F1
#
_entry.id   AF-A0A9E4XFU4-F1
#
_cell.length_a   1.000
_cell.length_b   1.000
_cell.length_c   1.000
_cell.angle_alpha   90.00
_cell.angle_beta   90.00
_cell.angle_gamma   90.00
#
_symmetry.space_group_name_H-M   'P 1'
#
loop_
_entity.id
_entity.type
_entity.pdbx_description
1 polymer ?
#
loop_
_entity_poly.entity_id
_entity_poly.type
_entity_poly.pdbx_seq_one_letter_code
_entity_poly.pdbx_strand_id
1 'polypeptide(L)'
;DTYEGYYRNGSAGILGESNKDGRLDSKDLVLGIDLAGSAKAYPFREMAQQGLINDSFAGKSVVVTFDPISETGAIFDRDIDARTLSFEKLPNRDDGLPAMKDRETGTTWSLLTGQALGGPLAGRTLERLPSHYSFWFAWSDFHPETALYQGEQG
;
A
#
# COMPACT_ATOMS: atom_id res chain seq x y z
N ASP A 1 13.08 20.46 29.12
CA ASP A 1 12.81 19.09 28.67
C ASP A 1 11.36 19.04 28.18
N THR A 2 11.16 19.32 26.89
CA THR A 2 9.86 19.70 26.29
C THR A 2 9.35 18.65 25.29
N TYR A 3 9.93 17.44 25.31
CA TYR A 3 9.62 16.37 24.35
C TYR A 3 8.62 15.32 24.87
N GLU A 4 8.43 15.17 26.19
CA GLU A 4 7.48 14.18 26.73
C GLU A 4 6.00 14.52 26.45
N GLY A 5 5.65 15.80 26.31
CA GLY A 5 4.25 16.23 26.10
C GLY A 5 3.68 15.83 24.74
N TYR A 6 4.53 15.72 23.71
CA TYR A 6 4.12 15.34 22.34
C TYR A 6 3.58 13.91 22.27
N TYR A 7 4.06 13.01 23.13
CA TYR A 7 3.64 11.61 23.12
C TYR A 7 2.40 11.34 23.97
N ARG A 8 2.07 12.22 24.92
CA ARG A 8 0.95 12.04 25.87
C ARG A 8 -0.39 12.62 25.41
N ASN A 9 -0.41 13.57 24.48
CA ASN A 9 -1.66 14.15 23.99
C ASN A 9 -2.08 13.51 22.66
N GLY A 10 -3.32 13.02 22.58
CA GLY A 10 -3.95 12.50 21.36
C GLY A 10 -4.38 13.61 20.40
N SER A 11 -3.52 14.60 20.18
CA SER A 11 -3.74 15.72 19.27
C SER A 11 -2.45 16.01 18.52
N ALA A 12 -2.49 15.89 17.19
CA ALA A 12 -1.35 16.20 16.35
C ALA A 12 -1.22 17.72 16.09
N GLY A 13 -0.18 18.35 16.64
CA GLY A 13 0.23 19.72 16.27
C GLY A 13 -0.47 20.89 17.00
N ILE A 14 -0.04 22.12 16.68
CA ILE A 14 -0.56 23.39 17.26
C ILE A 14 -1.95 23.74 16.71
N LEU A 15 -2.29 23.22 15.54
CA LEU A 15 -3.63 23.23 14.98
C LEU A 15 -4.17 21.83 15.26
N GLY A 16 -5.04 21.69 16.25
CA GLY A 16 -5.63 20.38 16.58
C GLY A 16 -6.26 19.72 15.36
N GLU A 17 -6.40 18.39 15.42
CA GLU A 17 -7.09 17.58 14.41
C GLU A 17 -8.43 18.25 14.04
N SER A 18 -8.55 18.73 12.80
CA SER A 18 -9.75 19.45 12.37
C SER A 18 -10.88 18.46 12.03
N ASN A 19 -10.50 17.24 11.60
CA ASN A 19 -11.37 16.10 11.41
C ASN A 19 -10.93 14.91 12.29
N LYS A 20 -11.85 14.37 13.11
CA LYS A 20 -11.62 13.13 13.86
C LYS A 20 -12.31 11.97 13.15
N ASP A 21 -11.53 11.20 12.41
CA ASP A 21 -12.03 10.01 11.74
C ASP A 21 -11.78 8.76 12.59
N GLY A 22 -12.85 8.24 13.19
CA GLY A 22 -12.80 7.08 14.10
C GLY A 22 -12.66 5.72 13.43
N ARG A 23 -12.43 5.65 12.11
CA ARG A 23 -12.25 4.37 11.41
C ARG A 23 -10.93 3.66 11.75
N LEU A 24 -9.90 4.41 12.17
CA LEU A 24 -8.61 3.92 12.65
C LEU A 24 -8.14 4.76 13.85
N ASP A 25 -7.13 4.26 14.59
CA ASP A 25 -6.47 5.08 15.60
C ASP A 25 -5.71 6.24 14.92
N SER A 26 -5.72 7.44 15.51
CA SER A 26 -5.09 8.64 14.92
C SER A 26 -3.64 8.40 14.47
N LYS A 27 -2.89 7.59 15.21
CA LYS A 27 -1.46 7.29 14.95
C LYS A 27 -1.24 6.02 14.13
N ASP A 28 -2.29 5.40 13.59
CA ASP A 28 -2.11 4.29 12.65
C ASP A 28 -1.43 4.79 11.38
N LEU A 29 -0.47 4.02 10.88
CA LEU A 29 0.18 4.28 9.61
C LEU A 29 -0.63 3.68 8.46
N VAL A 30 -0.78 4.47 7.40
CA VAL A 30 -1.40 4.05 6.14
C VAL A 30 -0.45 4.31 4.98
N LEU A 31 -0.51 3.44 3.96
CA LEU A 31 -0.05 3.77 2.61
C LEU A 31 -1.25 4.31 1.85
N GLY A 32 -1.20 5.60 1.55
CA GLY A 32 -2.28 6.29 0.86
C GLY A 32 -1.99 6.46 -0.63
N ILE A 33 -3.04 6.37 -1.44
CA ILE A 33 -3.04 6.68 -2.87
C ILE A 33 -4.11 7.74 -3.16
N ASP A 34 -3.77 8.72 -3.98
CA ASP A 34 -4.71 9.68 -4.55
C ASP A 34 -4.57 9.65 -6.08
N LEU A 35 -5.65 9.26 -6.75
CA LEU A 35 -5.76 9.28 -8.21
C LEU A 35 -6.89 10.24 -8.59
N ALA A 36 -6.50 11.39 -9.15
CA ALA A 36 -7.43 12.40 -9.67
C ALA A 36 -8.53 12.82 -8.66
N GLY A 37 -8.17 12.96 -7.37
CA GLY A 37 -9.08 13.37 -6.31
C GLY A 37 -9.87 12.23 -5.67
N SER A 38 -9.70 10.99 -6.15
CA SER A 38 -10.16 9.79 -5.45
C SER A 38 -9.02 9.28 -4.58
N ALA A 39 -9.24 9.28 -3.26
CA ALA A 39 -8.27 8.83 -2.28
C ALA A 39 -8.63 7.46 -1.67
N LYS A 40 -7.62 6.60 -1.44
CA LYS A 40 -7.77 5.35 -0.68
C LYS A 40 -6.57 5.13 0.24
N ALA A 41 -6.84 4.65 1.45
CA ALA A 41 -5.84 4.28 2.44
C ALA A 41 -5.78 2.76 2.61
N TYR A 42 -4.55 2.23 2.64
CA TYR A 42 -4.24 0.85 3.00
C TYR A 42 -3.52 0.85 4.35
N PRO A 43 -4.17 0.38 5.44
CA PRO A 43 -3.53 0.33 6.75
C PRO A 43 -2.32 -0.60 6.74
N PHE A 44 -1.24 -0.19 7.41
CA PHE A 44 -0.03 -1.02 7.52
C PHE A 44 -0.32 -2.38 8.13
N ARG A 45 -1.23 -2.45 9.12
CA ARG A 45 -1.65 -3.70 9.73
C ARG A 45 -2.26 -4.67 8.70
N GLU A 46 -3.15 -4.18 7.86
CA GLU A 46 -3.80 -5.00 6.82
C GLU A 46 -2.79 -5.44 5.77
N MET A 47 -1.91 -4.53 5.33
CA MET A 47 -0.84 -4.85 4.39
C MET A 47 0.16 -5.86 4.96
N ALA A 48 0.50 -5.78 6.25
CA ALA A 48 1.39 -6.72 6.91
C ALA A 48 0.77 -8.12 7.04
N GLN A 49 -0.54 -8.19 7.29
CA GLN A 49 -1.28 -9.45 7.37
C GLN A 49 -1.40 -10.15 6.01
N GLN A 50 -1.71 -9.39 4.95
CA GLN A 50 -1.93 -9.97 3.62
C GLN A 50 -0.64 -10.09 2.80
N GLY A 51 0.32 -9.20 3.01
CA GLY A 51 1.60 -9.13 2.29
C GLY A 51 1.51 -8.68 0.82
N LEU A 52 0.37 -8.92 0.18
CA LEU A 52 0.03 -8.50 -1.18
C LEU A 52 -1.49 -8.41 -1.33
N ILE A 53 -1.99 -7.34 -1.94
CA ILE A 53 -3.41 -7.10 -2.16
C ILE A 53 -3.63 -6.83 -3.65
N ASN A 54 -4.48 -7.60 -4.31
CA ASN A 54 -5.01 -7.24 -5.63
C ASN A 54 -6.30 -6.46 -5.43
N ASP A 55 -6.38 -5.25 -5.96
CA ASP A 55 -7.50 -4.35 -5.74
C ASP A 55 -7.89 -3.62 -7.03
N SER A 56 -9.02 -2.93 -6.99
CA SER A 56 -9.51 -2.05 -8.05
C SER A 56 -9.90 -0.71 -7.45
N PHE A 57 -9.30 0.37 -7.94
CA PHE A 57 -9.48 1.69 -7.39
C PHE A 57 -9.44 2.76 -8.48
N ALA A 58 -10.40 3.69 -8.47
CA ALA A 58 -10.50 4.79 -9.43
C ALA A 58 -10.36 4.34 -10.92
N GLY A 59 -10.95 3.18 -11.26
CA GLY A 59 -10.88 2.60 -12.61
C GLY A 59 -9.53 1.97 -12.98
N LYS A 60 -8.56 1.94 -12.05
CA LYS A 60 -7.28 1.25 -12.19
C LYS A 60 -7.29 -0.09 -11.47
N SER A 61 -6.68 -1.08 -12.12
CA SER A 61 -6.33 -2.34 -11.52
C SER A 61 -5.01 -2.15 -10.76
N VAL A 62 -5.00 -2.32 -9.43
CA VAL A 62 -3.80 -2.06 -8.63
C VAL A 62 -3.36 -3.29 -7.86
N VAL A 63 -2.05 -3.42 -7.66
CA VAL A 63 -1.47 -4.35 -6.68
C VAL A 63 -0.75 -3.54 -5.61
N VAL A 64 -1.14 -3.73 -4.35
CA VAL A 64 -0.47 -3.15 -3.18
C VAL A 64 0.45 -4.20 -2.60
N THR A 65 1.73 -3.88 -2.47
CA THR A 65 2.74 -4.77 -1.93
C THR A 65 3.28 -4.21 -0.63
N PHE A 66 3.64 -5.10 0.30
CA PHE A 66 4.30 -4.72 1.53
C PHE A 66 5.26 -5.82 2.00
N ASP A 67 6.51 -5.41 2.23
CA ASP A 67 7.50 -6.21 2.93
C ASP A 67 7.56 -5.80 4.41
N PRO A 68 7.13 -6.65 5.34
CA PRO A 68 7.14 -6.31 6.77
C PRO A 68 8.55 -6.26 7.37
N ILE A 69 9.57 -6.80 6.68
CA ILE A 69 10.95 -6.77 7.19
C ILE A 69 11.58 -5.40 6.98
N SER A 70 11.44 -4.84 5.77
CA SER A 70 11.94 -3.50 5.43
C SER A 70 10.90 -2.38 5.63
N GLU A 71 9.69 -2.72 6.08
CA GLU A 71 8.53 -1.83 6.16
C GLU A 71 8.29 -1.02 4.87
N THR A 72 8.57 -1.65 3.73
CA THR A 72 8.50 -1.02 2.42
C THR A 72 7.27 -1.51 1.66
N GLY A 73 6.45 -0.56 1.24
CA GLY A 73 5.24 -0.76 0.47
C GLY A 73 5.24 0.04 -0.82
N ALA A 74 4.54 -0.50 -1.80
CA ALA A 74 4.38 0.13 -3.10
C ALA A 74 3.01 -0.21 -3.67
N ILE A 75 2.54 0.64 -4.57
CA ILE A 75 1.33 0.40 -5.35
C ILE A 75 1.72 0.45 -6.81
N PHE A 76 1.34 -0.59 -7.56
CA PHE A 76 1.61 -0.68 -8.99
C PHE A 76 0.31 -0.83 -9.77
N ASP A 77 0.28 -0.28 -10.98
CA ASP A 77 -0.71 -0.65 -11.98
C ASP A 77 -0.41 -2.07 -12.46
N ARG A 78 -1.42 -2.96 -12.41
CA ARG A 78 -1.30 -4.35 -12.85
C ARG A 78 -1.76 -4.57 -14.29
N ASP A 79 -2.13 -3.51 -15.00
CA ASP A 79 -2.41 -3.56 -16.43
C ASP A 79 -1.11 -3.44 -17.24
N ILE A 80 -0.80 -4.47 -18.03
CA ILE A 80 0.37 -4.51 -18.92
C ILE A 80 -0.02 -5.13 -20.27
N ASP A 81 0.36 -4.50 -21.38
CA ASP A 81 0.10 -5.02 -22.74
C ASP A 81 -1.35 -5.49 -22.96
N ALA A 82 -2.31 -4.64 -22.59
CA ALA A 82 -3.75 -4.90 -22.69
C ALA A 82 -4.27 -6.10 -21.86
N ARG A 83 -3.54 -6.48 -20.82
CA ARG A 83 -3.92 -7.54 -19.89
C ARG A 83 -3.83 -7.06 -18.47
N THR A 84 -4.75 -7.49 -17.64
CA THR A 84 -4.73 -7.23 -16.22
C THR A 84 -4.13 -8.45 -15.51
N LEU A 85 -3.01 -8.28 -14.82
CA LEU A 85 -2.35 -9.34 -14.06
C LEU A 85 -2.94 -9.50 -12.67
N SER A 86 -2.97 -10.71 -12.15
CA SER A 86 -3.35 -11.04 -10.78
C SER A 86 -2.17 -11.68 -10.08
N PHE A 87 -1.77 -11.14 -8.93
CA PHE A 87 -0.55 -11.54 -8.26
C PHE A 87 -0.78 -12.41 -7.02
N GLU A 88 0.17 -13.28 -6.74
CA GLU A 88 0.32 -13.98 -5.47
C GLU A 88 1.71 -13.75 -4.91
N LYS A 89 1.81 -13.53 -3.59
CA LYS A 89 3.10 -13.38 -2.92
C LYS A 89 3.80 -14.74 -2.90
N LEU A 90 5.08 -14.76 -3.28
CA LEU A 90 5.89 -15.95 -3.17
C LEU A 90 6.47 -16.07 -1.75
N PRO A 91 6.75 -17.30 -1.28
CA PRO A 91 7.53 -17.50 -0.07
C PRO A 91 8.88 -16.78 -0.14
N ASN A 92 9.47 -16.52 1.02
CA ASN A 92 10.80 -15.94 1.11
C ASN A 92 11.79 -16.82 0.34
N ARG A 93 12.59 -16.16 -0.50
CA ARG A 93 13.62 -16.77 -1.33
C ARG A 93 14.93 -16.85 -0.57
N ASP A 94 15.82 -17.75 -0.98
CA ASP A 94 17.15 -17.91 -0.38
C ASP A 94 18.02 -16.64 -0.49
N ASP A 95 17.77 -15.82 -1.52
CA ASP A 95 18.43 -14.53 -1.73
C ASP A 95 17.89 -13.41 -0.83
N GLY A 96 16.85 -13.68 -0.03
CA GLY A 96 16.23 -12.72 0.87
C GLY A 96 15.41 -11.63 0.18
N LEU A 97 15.28 -11.67 -1.16
CA LEU A 97 14.54 -10.65 -1.90
C LEU A 97 13.07 -11.07 -2.04
N PRO A 98 12.12 -10.23 -1.60
CA PRO A 98 10.71 -10.57 -1.70
C PRO A 98 10.24 -10.53 -3.16
N ALA A 99 9.43 -11.53 -3.54
CA ALA A 99 8.93 -11.70 -4.89
C ALA A 99 7.44 -12.02 -4.91
N MET A 100 6.82 -11.80 -6.06
CA MET A 100 5.44 -12.16 -6.36
C MET A 100 5.37 -12.83 -7.73
N LYS A 101 4.30 -13.56 -8.01
CA LYS A 101 4.08 -14.25 -9.29
C LYS A 101 2.74 -13.84 -9.86
N ASP A 102 2.68 -13.55 -11.16
CA ASP A 102 1.39 -13.36 -11.82
C ASP A 102 0.77 -14.70 -12.23
N ARG A 103 -0.55 -14.80 -12.17
CA ARG A 103 -1.30 -16.03 -12.48
C ARG A 103 -1.45 -16.26 -13.98
N GLU A 104 -1.42 -15.20 -14.77
CA GLU A 104 -1.75 -15.23 -16.20
C GLU A 104 -0.61 -15.78 -17.06
N THR A 105 0.63 -15.53 -16.68
CA THR A 105 1.84 -15.95 -17.40
C THR A 105 2.81 -16.76 -16.54
N GLY A 106 2.64 -16.73 -15.23
CA GLY A 106 3.57 -17.34 -14.29
C GLY A 106 4.92 -16.62 -14.21
N THR A 107 5.01 -15.35 -14.63
CA THR A 107 6.23 -14.56 -14.49
C THR A 107 6.45 -14.23 -13.01
N THR A 108 7.70 -14.30 -12.57
CA THR A 108 8.14 -13.87 -11.25
C THR A 108 8.57 -12.41 -11.30
N TRP A 109 8.13 -11.64 -10.32
CA TRP A 109 8.34 -10.20 -10.21
C TRP A 109 8.94 -9.85 -8.86
N SER A 110 9.77 -8.81 -8.82
CA SER A 110 10.22 -8.17 -7.59
C SER A 110 9.03 -7.50 -6.90
N LEU A 111 8.78 -7.84 -5.64
CA LEU A 111 7.68 -7.31 -4.85
C LEU A 111 7.85 -5.80 -4.58
N LEU A 112 9.10 -5.34 -4.45
CA LEU A 112 9.43 -3.96 -4.07
C LEU A 112 9.53 -3.02 -5.26
N THR A 113 10.01 -3.53 -6.41
CA THR A 113 10.31 -2.69 -7.59
C THR A 113 9.33 -2.88 -8.74
N GLY A 114 8.50 -3.92 -8.72
CA GLY A 114 7.60 -4.24 -9.83
C GLY A 114 8.31 -4.72 -11.10
N GLN A 115 9.60 -5.06 -11.02
CA GLN A 115 10.37 -5.58 -12.16
C GLN A 115 10.14 -7.08 -12.36
N ALA A 116 9.88 -7.51 -13.58
CA ALA A 116 9.83 -8.92 -13.95
C ALA A 116 11.23 -9.53 -13.98
N LEU A 117 11.46 -10.51 -13.11
CA LEU A 117 12.75 -11.17 -12.89
C LEU A 117 12.95 -12.39 -13.78
N GLY A 118 11.87 -13.12 -14.11
CA GLY A 118 11.95 -14.33 -14.92
C GLY A 118 10.58 -14.87 -15.34
N GLY A 119 10.51 -15.45 -16.53
CA GLY A 119 9.26 -15.89 -17.16
C GLY A 119 8.93 -15.10 -18.42
N PRO A 120 7.73 -15.29 -19.01
CA PRO A 120 7.35 -14.70 -20.30
C PRO A 120 7.42 -13.17 -20.36
N LEU A 121 7.28 -12.47 -19.24
CA LEU A 121 7.32 -11.01 -19.16
C LEU A 121 8.65 -10.46 -18.61
N ALA A 122 9.71 -11.28 -18.53
CA ALA A 122 11.02 -10.86 -18.01
C ALA A 122 11.55 -9.56 -18.67
N GLY A 123 12.12 -8.67 -17.85
CA GLY A 123 12.64 -7.37 -18.30
C GLY A 123 11.59 -6.25 -18.39
N ARG A 124 10.30 -6.56 -18.23
CA ARG A 124 9.24 -5.55 -18.07
C ARG A 124 9.20 -5.03 -16.64
N THR A 125 8.60 -3.85 -16.46
CA THR A 125 8.41 -3.23 -15.14
C THR A 125 6.99 -2.69 -15.06
N LEU A 126 6.30 -2.95 -13.95
CA LEU A 126 4.99 -2.38 -13.67
C LEU A 126 5.11 -0.87 -13.42
N GLU A 127 4.08 -0.11 -13.80
CA GLU A 127 4.02 1.32 -13.49
C GLU A 127 3.78 1.50 -11.98
N ARG A 128 4.68 2.22 -11.30
CA ARG A 128 4.49 2.56 -9.88
C ARG A 128 3.57 3.76 -9.77
N LEU A 129 2.48 3.61 -9.02
CA LEU A 129 1.52 4.67 -8.78
C LEU A 129 1.97 5.57 -7.61
N PRO A 130 1.63 6.87 -7.65
CA PRO A 130 1.97 7.81 -6.59
C PRO A 130 1.30 7.37 -5.30
N SER A 131 2.10 7.12 -4.28
CA SER A 131 1.65 6.65 -2.99
C SER A 131 2.61 7.13 -1.90
N HIS A 132 2.08 7.40 -0.71
CA HIS A 132 2.88 7.93 0.39
C HIS A 132 2.42 7.40 1.75
N TYR A 133 3.36 7.36 2.68
CA TYR A 133 3.08 7.01 4.07
C TYR A 133 2.56 8.23 4.82
N SER A 134 1.51 8.02 5.61
CA SER A 134 0.96 9.06 6.47
C SER A 134 0.38 8.45 7.73
N PHE A 135 0.37 9.22 8.81
CA PHE A 135 -0.47 8.90 9.95
C PHE A 135 -1.93 9.15 9.61
N TRP A 136 -2.83 8.33 10.15
CA TRP A 136 -4.26 8.40 9.87
C TRP A 136 -4.86 9.77 10.16
N PHE A 137 -4.48 10.41 11.26
CA PHE A 137 -4.96 11.75 11.60
C PHE A 137 -4.67 12.77 10.48
N ALA A 138 -3.49 12.68 9.84
CA ALA A 138 -3.10 13.61 8.79
C ALA A 138 -3.79 13.24 7.48
N TRP A 139 -3.74 11.95 7.12
CA TRP A 139 -4.35 11.47 5.89
C TRP A 139 -5.86 11.76 5.83
N SER A 140 -6.60 11.46 6.89
CA SER A 140 -8.06 11.68 6.94
C SER A 140 -8.47 13.15 7.04
N ASP A 141 -7.57 14.03 7.51
CA ASP A 141 -7.77 15.48 7.49
C ASP A 141 -7.63 16.05 6.06
N PHE A 142 -6.62 15.59 5.31
CA PHE A 142 -6.43 15.98 3.90
C PHE A 142 -7.40 15.28 2.94
N HIS A 143 -7.83 14.06 3.25
CA HIS A 143 -8.69 13.21 2.41
C HIS A 143 -9.89 12.68 3.22
N PRO A 144 -10.86 13.53 3.62
CA PRO A 144 -11.97 13.11 4.47
C PRO A 144 -12.86 12.02 3.84
N GLU A 145 -13.01 12.05 2.52
CA GLU A 145 -13.78 11.07 1.74
C GLU A 145 -12.95 9.84 1.34
N THR A 146 -11.74 9.66 1.91
CA THR A 146 -10.88 8.53 1.56
C THR A 146 -11.62 7.21 1.76
N ALA A 147 -11.53 6.34 0.76
CA ALA A 147 -11.85 4.94 0.95
C ALA A 147 -10.83 4.32 1.92
N LEU A 148 -11.25 3.31 2.67
CA LEU A 148 -10.39 2.58 3.58
C LEU A 148 -10.42 1.10 3.21
N TYR A 149 -9.25 0.49 3.02
CA TYR A 149 -9.15 -0.95 2.85
C TYR A 149 -9.42 -1.65 4.18
N GLN A 150 -10.38 -2.58 4.21
CA GLN A 150 -10.82 -3.28 5.43
C GLN A 150 -10.38 -4.76 5.51
N GLY A 151 -9.49 -5.17 4.60
CA GLY A 151 -9.10 -6.58 4.48
C GLY A 151 -10.22 -7.50 4.01
N GLU A 152 -9.91 -8.77 3.76
CA GLU A 152 -10.94 -9.80 3.68
C GLU A 152 -11.27 -10.21 5.12
N GLN A 153 -12.51 -10.00 5.57
CA GLN A 153 -12.95 -10.60 6.83
C GLN A 153 -12.96 -12.11 6.64
N GLY A 154 -12.09 -12.81 7.39
CA GLY A 154 -12.09 -14.27 7.45
C GLY A 154 -13.38 -14.84 8.02
#